data_AF-A0AAU8ESF1-F1
#
_entry.id   AF-A0AAU8ESF1-F1
#
_cell.length_a   1.000
_cell.length_b   1.000
_cell.length_c   1.000
_cell.angle_alpha   90.00
_cell.angle_beta   90.00
_cell.angle_gamma   90.00
#
_symmetry.space_group_name_H-M   'P 1'
#
loop_
_entity.id
_entity.type
_entity.pdbx_description
1 polymer ?
#
loop_
_entity_poly.entity_id
_entity_poly.type
_entity_poly.pdbx_seq_one_letter_code
_entity_poly.pdbx_strand_id
1 'polypeptide(L)'
;MIKSVTRLRWFAPLGFALAERFVNTSLTQVSRYFTDPVLHERILDRVLEHIGPETKAIIAHSLGTVVAYEVAGRLTDPVPLLVTLGSPLGLRTCIYDRIQPRPPVYPNAVHRWVNIADRNDLVAADPDLARLFPVTHPAGDGLESGWLTDATVDNGPQPHQGEYYLQKRRVGAPIADALAGDTGPGPTS
;
A
#
# COMPACT_ATOMS: atom_id res chain seq x y z
N MET A 1 -20.09 -29.64 -11.59
CA MET A 1 -20.85 -28.60 -12.32
C MET A 1 -21.56 -27.74 -11.27
N ILE A 2 -21.06 -26.53 -10.95
CA ILE A 2 -21.41 -25.24 -11.61
C ILE A 2 -22.94 -25.06 -11.59
N LYS A 3 -23.57 -24.01 -11.07
CA LYS A 3 -23.28 -22.73 -10.41
C LYS A 3 -24.68 -22.24 -9.98
N SER A 4 -24.81 -21.39 -8.96
CA SER A 4 -25.50 -20.12 -9.21
C SER A 4 -25.25 -19.08 -8.11
N VAL A 5 -24.61 -18.02 -8.56
CA VAL A 5 -24.29 -16.77 -7.88
C VAL A 5 -25.49 -15.86 -8.04
N THR A 6 -26.05 -15.33 -6.95
CA THR A 6 -26.65 -13.98 -6.94
C THR A 6 -26.99 -13.53 -5.52
N ARG A 7 -26.04 -12.86 -4.87
CA ARG A 7 -26.31 -11.83 -3.86
C ARG A 7 -25.22 -10.76 -3.91
N LEU A 8 -25.19 -9.96 -4.97
CA LEU A 8 -24.40 -8.73 -5.03
C LEU A 8 -25.33 -7.59 -5.47
N ARG A 9 -25.63 -6.66 -4.55
CA ARG A 9 -26.60 -5.56 -4.68
C ARG A 9 -26.05 -4.37 -5.49
N TRP A 10 -25.22 -4.61 -6.50
CA TRP A 10 -24.36 -3.57 -7.12
C TRP A 10 -24.77 -3.18 -8.57
N PHE A 11 -25.86 -3.74 -9.12
CA PHE A 11 -26.28 -3.55 -10.52
C PHE A 11 -26.96 -2.19 -10.81
N ALA A 12 -26.37 -1.08 -10.38
CA ALA A 12 -26.78 0.26 -10.84
C ALA A 12 -25.81 0.74 -11.94
N PRO A 13 -26.29 1.15 -13.14
CA PRO A 13 -25.44 1.60 -14.25
C PRO A 13 -24.55 2.80 -13.89
N LEU A 14 -24.97 3.61 -12.91
CA LEU A 14 -24.20 4.73 -12.39
C LEU A 14 -22.93 4.28 -11.65
N GLY A 15 -22.99 3.17 -10.90
CA GLY A 15 -21.84 2.63 -10.18
C GLY A 15 -20.78 2.04 -11.10
N PHE A 16 -21.22 1.42 -12.20
CA PHE A 16 -20.31 0.86 -13.21
C PHE A 16 -19.56 1.95 -13.98
N ALA A 17 -20.23 3.02 -14.41
CA ALA A 17 -19.58 4.14 -15.10
C ALA A 17 -18.57 4.89 -14.20
N LEU A 18 -18.89 5.04 -12.90
CA LEU A 18 -17.96 5.60 -11.92
C LEU A 18 -16.73 4.70 -11.73
N ALA A 19 -16.93 3.39 -11.64
CA ALA A 19 -15.83 2.42 -11.55
C ALA A 19 -14.95 2.42 -12.82
N GLU A 20 -15.54 2.42 -14.02
CA GLU A 20 -14.79 2.50 -15.28
C GLU A 20 -13.96 3.79 -15.38
N ARG A 21 -14.56 4.94 -15.03
CA ARG A 21 -13.84 6.22 -15.06
C ARG A 21 -12.70 6.25 -14.06
N PHE A 22 -12.91 5.68 -12.87
CA PHE A 22 -11.86 5.52 -11.87
C PHE A 22 -10.72 4.65 -12.42
N VAL A 23 -11.03 3.46 -12.92
CA VAL A 23 -10.05 2.53 -13.53
C VAL A 23 -9.29 3.20 -14.68
N ASN A 24 -9.98 3.86 -15.61
CA ASN A 24 -9.33 4.50 -16.75
C ASN A 24 -8.40 5.66 -16.34
N THR A 25 -8.81 6.45 -15.33
CA THR A 25 -7.99 7.53 -14.78
C THR A 25 -6.77 6.97 -14.06
N SER A 26 -6.95 5.95 -13.22
CA SER A 26 -5.86 5.26 -12.52
C SER A 26 -4.86 4.64 -13.48
N LEU A 27 -5.33 4.01 -14.57
CA LEU A 27 -4.45 3.45 -15.60
C LEU A 27 -3.66 4.53 -16.34
N THR A 28 -4.27 5.69 -16.60
CA THR A 28 -3.56 6.84 -17.20
C THR A 28 -2.47 7.35 -16.28
N GLN A 29 -2.75 7.50 -14.97
CA GLN A 29 -1.77 7.95 -13.99
C GLN A 29 -0.62 6.95 -13.85
N VAL A 30 -0.92 5.65 -13.72
CA VAL A 30 0.06 4.56 -13.68
C VAL A 30 0.94 4.56 -14.94
N SER A 31 0.31 4.69 -16.11
CA SER A 31 1.03 4.74 -17.39
C SER A 31 2.04 5.87 -17.39
N ARG A 32 1.58 7.11 -17.12
CA ARG A 32 2.46 8.30 -17.10
C ARG A 32 3.57 8.17 -16.06
N TYR A 33 3.26 7.67 -14.86
CA TYR A 33 4.24 7.47 -13.80
C TYR A 33 5.44 6.62 -14.27
N PHE A 34 5.18 5.56 -15.04
CA PHE A 34 6.24 4.65 -15.49
C PHE A 34 6.80 4.95 -16.88
N THR A 35 6.21 5.85 -17.68
CA THR A 35 6.68 6.17 -19.04
C THR A 35 7.30 7.56 -19.17
N ASP A 36 7.07 8.45 -18.22
CA ASP A 36 7.65 9.79 -18.19
C ASP A 36 8.70 9.88 -17.07
N PRO A 37 9.99 9.68 -17.37
CA PRO A 37 11.05 9.65 -16.35
C PRO A 37 11.24 10.99 -15.65
N VAL A 38 10.95 12.11 -16.32
CA VAL A 38 11.05 13.44 -15.71
C VAL A 38 9.93 13.65 -14.71
N LEU A 39 8.71 13.22 -15.04
CA LEU A 39 7.59 13.23 -14.10
C LEU A 39 7.83 12.29 -12.91
N HIS A 40 8.35 11.09 -13.19
CA HIS A 40 8.67 10.07 -12.20
C HIS A 40 9.61 10.61 -11.11
N GLU A 41 10.78 11.12 -11.51
CA GLU A 41 11.76 11.69 -10.57
C GLU A 41 11.19 12.89 -9.80
N ARG A 42 10.48 13.80 -10.48
CA ARG A 42 9.84 14.95 -9.82
C ARG A 42 8.81 14.55 -8.76
N ILE A 43 8.09 13.44 -8.95
CA ILE A 43 7.14 12.92 -7.96
C ILE A 43 7.91 12.37 -6.76
N LEU A 44 8.97 11.60 -6.99
CA LEU A 44 9.78 11.03 -5.93
C LEU A 44 10.48 12.11 -5.09
N ASP A 45 11.10 13.09 -5.75
CA ASP A 45 11.75 14.22 -5.09
C ASP A 45 10.79 15.00 -4.20
N ARG A 46 9.58 15.29 -4.72
CA ARG A 46 8.55 16.00 -3.95
C ARG A 46 8.12 15.27 -2.69
N VAL A 47 8.11 13.93 -2.69
CA VAL A 47 7.78 13.15 -1.50
C VAL A 47 8.98 13.08 -0.54
N LEU A 48 10.20 12.92 -1.08
CA LEU A 48 11.44 12.92 -0.30
C LEU A 48 11.64 14.24 0.47
N GLU A 49 11.28 15.39 -0.10
CA GLU A 49 11.33 16.70 0.56
C GLU A 49 10.51 16.76 1.87
N HIS A 50 9.54 15.86 2.07
CA HIS A 50 8.70 15.80 3.25
C HIS A 50 9.12 14.73 4.26
N ILE A 51 10.19 13.98 3.98
CA ILE A 51 10.68 12.91 4.84
C ILE A 51 12.00 13.36 5.47
N GLY A 52 12.03 13.39 6.80
CA GLY A 52 13.24 13.66 7.58
C GLY A 52 13.36 12.78 8.82
N PRO A 53 14.38 12.99 9.66
CA PRO A 53 14.68 12.13 10.82
C PRO A 53 13.54 11.97 11.84
N GLU A 54 12.64 12.95 11.91
CA GLU A 54 11.48 12.91 12.81
C GLU A 54 10.27 12.15 12.24
N THR A 55 10.36 11.65 11.00
CA THR A 55 9.26 10.92 10.34
C THR A 55 9.00 9.61 11.06
N LYS A 56 7.80 9.47 11.65
CA LYS A 56 7.40 8.24 12.35
C LYS A 56 6.62 7.26 11.48
N ALA A 57 5.90 7.77 10.48
CA ALA A 57 5.10 6.94 9.60
C ALA A 57 4.95 7.56 8.21
N ILE A 58 4.92 6.72 7.18
CA ILE A 58 4.48 7.05 5.83
C ILE A 58 3.18 6.30 5.57
N ILE A 59 2.12 7.03 5.20
CA ILE A 59 0.81 6.45 4.90
C ILE A 59 0.49 6.78 3.44
N ALA A 60 0.19 5.75 2.66
CA ALA A 60 -0.02 5.89 1.23
C ALA A 60 -1.24 5.10 0.77
N HIS A 61 -1.89 5.58 -0.29
CA HIS A 61 -3.10 4.98 -0.84
C HIS A 61 -3.02 4.88 -2.37
N SER A 62 -3.53 3.77 -2.94
CA SER A 62 -3.61 3.57 -4.39
C SER A 62 -2.25 3.75 -5.08
N LEU A 63 -2.15 4.53 -6.17
CA LEU A 63 -0.88 4.85 -6.83
C LEU A 63 0.17 5.44 -5.86
N GLY A 64 -0.27 6.18 -4.84
CA GLY A 64 0.63 6.70 -3.82
C GLY A 64 1.42 5.61 -3.09
N THR A 65 0.91 4.37 -3.00
CA THR A 65 1.68 3.27 -2.38
C THR A 65 2.87 2.86 -3.23
N VAL A 66 2.76 2.98 -4.56
CA VAL A 66 3.88 2.72 -5.49
C VAL A 66 4.96 3.78 -5.28
N VAL A 67 4.55 5.05 -5.22
CA VAL A 67 5.45 6.17 -4.95
C VAL A 67 6.14 6.00 -3.60
N ALA A 68 5.38 5.74 -2.54
CA ALA A 68 5.91 5.58 -1.18
C ALA A 68 6.89 4.39 -1.08
N TYR A 69 6.62 3.28 -1.77
CA TYR A 69 7.52 2.14 -1.83
C TYR A 69 8.86 2.51 -2.50
N GLU A 70 8.83 3.16 -3.66
CA GLU A 70 10.05 3.55 -4.36
C GLU A 70 10.85 4.61 -3.60
N VAL A 71 10.16 5.55 -2.94
CA VAL A 71 10.76 6.51 -2.01
C VAL A 71 11.42 5.79 -0.85
N ALA A 72 10.74 4.84 -0.20
CA ALA A 72 11.28 4.08 0.91
C ALA A 72 12.55 3.30 0.50
N GLY A 73 12.64 2.83 -0.74
CA GLY A 73 13.83 2.20 -1.31
C GLY A 73 15.02 3.15 -1.48
N ARG A 74 14.82 4.48 -1.43
CA ARG A 74 15.85 5.51 -1.53
C ARG A 74 16.28 6.09 -0.19
N LEU A 75 15.55 5.79 0.89
CA LEU A 75 15.84 6.34 2.21
C LEU A 75 17.06 5.66 2.82
N THR A 76 17.91 6.46 3.46
CA THR A 76 19.02 5.99 4.29
C THR A 76 18.66 5.96 5.78
N ASP A 77 17.82 6.91 6.20
CA ASP A 77 17.36 7.00 7.58
C ASP A 77 16.18 6.05 7.80
N PRO A 78 16.11 5.38 8.97
CA PRO A 78 15.04 4.45 9.26
C PRO A 78 13.70 5.17 9.41
N VAL A 79 12.66 4.58 8.83
CA VAL A 79 11.26 4.95 9.01
C VAL A 79 10.59 3.86 9.83
N PRO A 80 10.00 4.19 11.00
CA PRO A 80 9.39 3.19 11.86
C PRO A 80 8.24 2.43 11.19
N LEU A 81 7.41 3.11 10.40
CA LEU A 81 6.20 2.52 9.82
C LEU A 81 5.94 2.96 8.38
N LEU A 82 5.67 1.99 7.51
CA LEU A 82 5.01 2.19 6.22
C LEU A 82 3.60 1.58 6.26
N VAL A 83 2.57 2.36 5.92
CA VAL A 83 1.20 1.88 5.76
C VAL A 83 0.76 2.06 4.31
N THR A 84 0.37 0.97 3.66
CA THR A 84 -0.17 0.98 2.29
C THR A 84 -1.64 0.57 2.27
N LEU A 85 -2.47 1.38 1.63
CA LEU A 85 -3.93 1.23 1.58
C LEU A 85 -4.38 1.03 0.14
N GLY A 86 -5.17 -0.01 -0.13
CA GLY A 86 -5.67 -0.27 -1.49
C GLY A 86 -4.54 -0.39 -2.52
N SER A 87 -3.45 -1.06 -2.14
CA SER A 87 -2.18 -1.01 -2.91
C SER A 87 -2.24 -1.85 -4.19
N PRO A 88 -1.87 -1.29 -5.36
CA PRO A 88 -1.71 -2.06 -6.59
C PRO A 88 -0.34 -2.75 -6.71
N LEU A 89 0.51 -2.74 -5.68
CA LEU A 89 1.87 -3.33 -5.74
C LEU A 89 1.86 -4.82 -6.10
N GLY A 90 0.76 -5.53 -5.83
CA GLY A 90 0.58 -6.93 -6.21
C GLY A 90 0.25 -7.17 -7.69
N LEU A 91 -0.08 -6.13 -8.46
CA LEU A 91 -0.40 -6.26 -9.88
C LEU A 91 0.87 -6.50 -10.70
N ARG A 92 1.20 -7.77 -10.95
CA ARG A 92 2.50 -8.19 -11.52
C ARG A 92 2.94 -7.40 -12.75
N THR A 93 2.22 -7.54 -13.86
CA THR A 93 2.61 -6.96 -15.15
C THR A 93 2.44 -5.44 -15.21
N CYS A 94 1.48 -4.89 -14.47
CA CYS A 94 1.15 -3.46 -14.54
C CYS A 94 2.02 -2.61 -13.61
N ILE A 95 2.41 -3.16 -12.46
CA ILE A 95 3.10 -2.44 -11.38
C ILE A 95 4.37 -3.19 -10.95
N TYR A 96 4.26 -4.39 -10.38
CA TYR A 96 5.36 -5.07 -9.69
C TYR A 96 6.62 -5.24 -10.56
N ASP A 97 6.47 -5.61 -11.83
CA ASP A 97 7.60 -5.82 -12.74
C ASP A 97 8.26 -4.48 -13.19
N ARG A 98 7.61 -3.35 -12.86
CA ARG A 98 8.00 -2.01 -13.30
C ARG A 98 8.57 -1.13 -12.18
N ILE A 99 8.26 -1.42 -10.92
CA ILE A 99 8.74 -0.63 -9.76
C ILE A 99 10.26 -0.77 -9.56
N GLN A 100 10.83 0.19 -8.82
CA GLN A 100 12.23 0.20 -8.39
C GLN A 100 12.35 0.01 -6.87
N PRO A 101 13.40 -0.65 -6.36
CA PRO A 101 14.48 -1.31 -7.11
C PRO A 101 13.99 -2.57 -7.86
N ARG A 102 14.80 -3.04 -8.82
CA ARG A 102 14.59 -4.32 -9.53
C ARG A 102 15.73 -5.30 -9.23
N PRO A 103 15.47 -6.52 -8.71
CA PRO A 103 14.14 -7.03 -8.33
C PRO A 103 13.55 -6.23 -7.16
N PRO A 104 12.20 -6.14 -7.06
CA PRO A 104 11.56 -5.55 -5.89
C PRO A 104 11.94 -6.30 -4.61
N VAL A 105 12.20 -5.57 -3.54
CA VAL A 105 12.61 -6.10 -2.23
C VAL A 105 11.93 -5.32 -1.11
N TYR A 106 11.89 -5.90 0.07
CA TYR A 106 11.47 -5.16 1.26
C TYR A 106 12.40 -3.95 1.49
N PRO A 107 11.89 -2.70 1.62
CA PRO A 107 12.75 -1.53 1.77
C PRO A 107 13.53 -1.55 3.10
N ASN A 108 14.86 -1.51 3.04
CA ASN A 108 15.73 -1.63 4.22
C ASN A 108 15.50 -0.55 5.29
N ALA A 109 15.10 0.65 4.88
CA ALA A 109 14.82 1.74 5.80
C ALA A 109 13.52 1.53 6.61
N VAL A 110 12.63 0.63 6.21
CA VAL A 110 11.32 0.48 6.84
C VAL A 110 11.38 -0.58 7.95
N HIS A 111 11.13 -0.20 9.20
CA HIS A 111 11.09 -1.17 10.30
C HIS A 111 9.87 -2.10 10.23
N ARG A 112 8.68 -1.53 10.05
CA ARG A 112 7.42 -2.27 9.95
C ARG A 112 6.63 -1.81 8.73
N TRP A 113 6.11 -2.75 7.95
CA TRP A 113 5.23 -2.45 6.83
C TRP A 113 3.87 -3.12 7.02
N VAL A 114 2.80 -2.33 7.05
CA VAL A 114 1.42 -2.80 7.13
C VAL A 114 0.70 -2.49 5.82
N ASN A 115 0.28 -3.52 5.09
CA ASN A 115 -0.55 -3.39 3.89
C ASN A 115 -2.00 -3.78 4.19
N ILE A 116 -2.94 -2.88 3.93
CA ILE A 116 -4.37 -3.07 4.20
C ILE A 116 -5.15 -2.95 2.90
N ALA A 117 -5.90 -4.00 2.56
CA ALA A 117 -6.73 -4.07 1.38
C ALA A 117 -8.22 -4.21 1.75
N ASP A 118 -9.11 -3.72 0.88
CA ASP A 118 -10.52 -4.09 0.99
C ASP A 118 -10.73 -5.33 0.13
N ARG A 119 -11.58 -6.25 0.63
CA ARG A 119 -11.85 -7.52 -0.05
C ARG A 119 -12.50 -7.35 -1.43
N ASN A 120 -13.18 -6.22 -1.63
CA ASN A 120 -13.88 -5.85 -2.85
C ASN A 120 -13.11 -4.78 -3.64
N ASP A 121 -11.89 -4.42 -3.24
CA ASP A 121 -11.04 -3.50 -3.98
C ASP A 121 -10.31 -4.23 -5.13
N LEU A 122 -10.76 -3.97 -6.35
CA LEU A 122 -10.20 -4.56 -7.57
C LEU A 122 -8.77 -4.08 -7.88
N VAL A 123 -8.36 -2.93 -7.34
CA VAL A 123 -7.00 -2.41 -7.52
C VAL A 123 -6.01 -3.18 -6.64
N ALA A 124 -6.45 -3.57 -5.44
CA ALA A 124 -5.70 -4.39 -4.49
C ALA A 124 -5.92 -5.90 -4.65
N ALA A 125 -6.16 -6.36 -5.89
CA ALA A 125 -6.59 -7.72 -6.19
C ALA A 125 -5.65 -8.85 -5.71
N ASP A 126 -4.37 -8.55 -5.46
CA ASP A 126 -3.46 -9.43 -4.71
C ASP A 126 -3.05 -8.75 -3.40
N PRO A 127 -3.71 -9.08 -2.27
CA PRO A 127 -3.43 -8.44 -0.99
C PRO A 127 -2.28 -9.11 -0.22
N ASP A 128 -1.77 -10.27 -0.66
CA ASP A 128 -0.68 -10.99 0.01
C ASP A 128 0.68 -10.52 -0.53
N LEU A 129 1.01 -9.27 -0.23
CA LEU A 129 2.28 -8.66 -0.60
C LEU A 129 3.48 -9.34 0.10
N ALA A 130 3.30 -10.02 1.22
CA ALA A 130 4.37 -10.69 1.97
C ALA A 130 5.09 -11.77 1.13
N ARG A 131 4.37 -12.40 0.18
CA ARG A 131 4.98 -13.35 -0.77
C ARG A 131 5.85 -12.67 -1.81
N LEU A 132 5.53 -11.42 -2.15
CA LEU A 132 6.22 -10.64 -3.17
C LEU A 132 7.42 -9.89 -2.59
N PHE A 133 7.31 -9.45 -1.35
CA PHE A 133 8.33 -8.69 -0.63
C PHE A 133 8.77 -9.46 0.62
N PRO A 134 9.47 -10.60 0.46
CA PRO A 134 9.95 -11.35 1.60
C PRO A 134 10.91 -10.48 2.42
N VAL A 135 10.76 -10.54 3.74
CA VAL A 135 11.60 -9.79 4.67
C VAL A 135 12.97 -10.45 4.69
N THR A 136 13.99 -9.72 4.27
CA THR A 136 15.37 -10.17 4.22
C THR A 136 16.22 -9.64 5.39
N HIS A 137 15.68 -8.74 6.21
CA HIS A 137 16.42 -8.07 7.28
C HIS A 137 15.96 -8.54 8.68
N PRO A 138 16.89 -8.93 9.58
CA PRO A 138 16.54 -9.46 10.91
C PRO A 138 15.98 -8.41 11.89
N ALA A 139 16.15 -7.11 11.60
CA ALA A 139 15.64 -6.01 12.45
C ALA A 139 14.28 -5.44 12.01
N GLY A 140 13.69 -5.94 10.92
CA GLY A 140 12.35 -5.53 10.52
C GLY A 140 11.30 -6.40 11.19
N ASP A 141 10.28 -5.80 11.81
CA ASP A 141 9.14 -6.53 12.40
C ASP A 141 8.29 -7.25 11.34
N GLY A 142 8.57 -6.95 10.06
CA GLY A 142 8.07 -7.68 8.92
C GLY A 142 7.01 -6.94 8.10
N LEU A 143 6.47 -7.63 7.10
CA LEU A 143 5.36 -7.18 6.28
C LEU A 143 4.06 -7.87 6.71
N GLU A 144 3.18 -7.12 7.36
CA GLU A 144 1.81 -7.54 7.64
C GLU A 144 0.94 -7.33 6.39
N SER A 145 0.57 -8.42 5.73
CA SER A 145 -0.29 -8.37 4.55
C SER A 145 -1.09 -9.66 4.37
N GLY A 146 -2.09 -9.62 3.49
CA GLY A 146 -2.88 -10.78 3.10
C GLY A 146 -4.03 -11.12 4.03
N TRP A 147 -4.88 -12.03 3.54
CA TRP A 147 -6.11 -12.46 4.19
C TRP A 147 -5.91 -13.16 5.54
N LEU A 148 -4.74 -13.76 5.73
CA LEU A 148 -4.41 -14.60 6.88
C LEU A 148 -3.91 -13.81 8.09
N THR A 149 -3.52 -12.54 7.91
CA THR A 149 -3.06 -11.65 8.99
C THR A 149 -4.17 -10.70 9.47
N ASP A 150 -5.43 -10.97 9.14
CA ASP A 150 -6.57 -10.05 9.31
C ASP A 150 -6.37 -8.72 8.55
N ALA A 151 -5.45 -8.66 7.57
CA ALA A 151 -5.08 -7.42 6.86
C ALA A 151 -6.07 -6.92 5.81
N THR A 152 -7.34 -7.18 6.06
CA THR A 152 -8.44 -6.75 5.21
C THR A 152 -9.46 -5.92 5.96
N VAL A 153 -10.09 -4.99 5.26
CA VAL A 153 -11.20 -4.18 5.78
C VAL A 153 -12.43 -4.32 4.88
N ASP A 154 -13.56 -3.83 5.38
CA ASP A 154 -14.78 -3.62 4.60
C ASP A 154 -15.13 -2.12 4.64
N ASN A 155 -14.89 -1.44 3.53
CA ASN A 155 -15.19 -0.04 3.23
C ASN A 155 -16.58 0.10 2.58
N GLY A 156 -17.36 -0.97 2.49
CA GLY A 156 -18.73 -0.97 1.99
C GLY A 156 -18.81 -0.55 0.52
N PRO A 157 -19.61 0.47 0.16
CA PRO A 157 -19.87 0.83 -1.24
C PRO A 157 -18.69 1.52 -1.93
N GLN A 158 -17.64 1.90 -1.19
CA GLN A 158 -16.49 2.65 -1.69
C GLN A 158 -15.18 1.91 -1.35
N PRO A 159 -14.96 0.70 -1.91
CA PRO A 159 -13.88 -0.20 -1.50
C PRO A 159 -12.48 0.42 -1.63
N HIS A 160 -12.29 1.34 -2.56
CA HIS A 160 -11.00 1.95 -2.89
C HIS A 160 -10.91 3.46 -2.54
N GLN A 161 -11.82 4.00 -1.72
CA GLN A 161 -11.68 5.39 -1.26
C GLN A 161 -10.82 5.45 0.01
N GLY A 162 -9.74 6.23 -0.02
CA GLY A 162 -8.77 6.34 1.06
C GLY A 162 -9.39 6.78 2.40
N GLU A 163 -10.40 7.66 2.35
CA GLU A 163 -11.12 8.15 3.52
C GLU A 163 -11.82 7.04 4.29
N TYR A 164 -12.30 6.00 3.60
CA TYR A 164 -12.95 4.86 4.24
C TYR A 164 -11.92 3.95 4.91
N TYR A 165 -10.74 3.78 4.33
CA TYR A 165 -9.63 3.10 4.99
C TYR A 165 -9.22 3.82 6.28
N LEU A 166 -9.04 5.14 6.23
CA LEU A 166 -8.58 5.92 7.39
C LEU A 166 -9.53 5.89 8.60
N GLN A 167 -10.80 5.55 8.38
CA GLN A 167 -11.79 5.37 9.46
C GLN A 167 -11.65 4.02 10.19
N LYS A 168 -10.81 3.10 9.70
CA LYS A 168 -10.69 1.76 10.28
C LYS A 168 -9.69 1.78 11.43
N ARG A 169 -10.10 1.22 12.57
CA ARG A 169 -9.20 0.97 13.72
C ARG A 169 -7.91 0.27 13.28
N ARG A 170 -8.00 -0.65 12.32
CA ARG A 170 -6.85 -1.40 11.82
C ARG A 170 -5.79 -0.54 11.11
N VAL A 171 -6.20 0.59 10.54
CA VAL A 171 -5.26 1.60 10.00
C VAL A 171 -4.71 2.45 11.13
N GLY A 172 -5.57 2.91 12.04
CA GLY A 172 -5.18 3.80 13.13
C GLY A 172 -4.26 3.17 14.19
N ALA A 173 -4.41 1.87 14.50
CA ALA A 173 -3.65 1.18 15.53
C ALA A 173 -2.12 1.22 15.30
N PRO A 174 -1.58 0.74 14.15
CA PRO A 174 -0.13 0.79 13.93
C PRO A 174 0.41 2.23 13.90
N ILE A 175 -0.39 3.20 13.44
CA ILE A 175 -0.02 4.62 13.45
C ILE A 175 0.10 5.13 14.88
N ALA A 176 -0.85 4.80 15.75
CA ALA A 176 -0.81 5.17 17.16
C ALA A 176 0.42 4.57 17.86
N ASP A 177 0.73 3.30 17.60
CA ASP A 177 1.93 2.63 18.14
C ASP A 177 3.22 3.35 17.71
N ALA A 178 3.34 3.67 16.41
CA ALA A 178 4.50 4.37 15.87
C ALA A 178 4.66 5.80 16.43
N LEU A 179 3.56 6.49 16.72
CA LEU A 179 3.57 7.84 17.32
C LEU A 179 3.84 7.81 18.83
N ALA A 180 3.42 6.76 19.52
CA ALA A 180 3.69 6.56 20.95
C ALA A 180 5.18 6.23 21.22
N GLY A 181 5.94 5.89 20.17
CA GLY A 181 7.36 5.59 20.26
C GLY A 181 7.64 4.25 20.93
N ASP A 182 6.73 3.27 20.78
CA ASP A 182 6.84 2.00 21.48
C ASP A 182 8.09 1.25 21.03
N THR A 183 9.13 1.43 21.83
CA THR A 183 10.28 0.55 21.95
C THR A 183 9.74 -0.82 22.33
N GLY A 184 9.93 -1.82 21.47
CA GLY A 184 9.83 -3.21 21.91
C GLY A 184 10.61 -3.41 23.23
N PRO A 185 10.26 -4.42 24.05
CA PRO A 185 10.84 -4.58 25.38
C PRO A 185 12.37 -4.54 25.27
N GLY A 186 12.98 -3.55 25.92
CA GLY A 186 14.43 -3.37 25.92
C GLY A 186 15.15 -4.64 26.39
N PRO A 187 16.40 -4.86 25.96
CA PRO A 187 17.13 -6.07 26.30
C PRO A 187 17.17 -6.22 27.83
N THR A 188 16.58 -7.30 28.32
CA THR A 188 16.75 -7.74 29.71
C THR A 188 18.24 -7.97 29.93
N SER A 189 18.84 -7.12 30.76
CA SER A 189 20.20 -7.33 31.30
C SER A 189 20.24 -8.52 32.23
#